data_AF-A0A0F9NIH3-F1
#
_entry.id   AF-A0A0F9NIH3-F1
#
_cell.length_a   1.000
_cell.length_b   1.000
_cell.length_c   1.000
_cell.angle_alpha   90.00
_cell.angle_beta   90.00
_cell.angle_gamma   90.00
#
_symmetry.space_group_name_H-M   'P 1'
#
loop_
_entity.id
_entity.type
_entity.pdbx_description
1 polymer ?
#
loop_
_entity_poly.entity_id
_entity_poly.type
_entity_poly.pdbx_seq_one_letter_code
_entity_poly.pdbx_strand_id
1 'polypeptide(L)'
;MAKILPKYWHIYITVIISLGLLNAGCSQFNFKRFTFGKKDKTNTLEEKVDALSNRIASLATINYDLKKSLNELKQEKERLNKEYVQLKNKQFAIETTQKLQNTEHNSLQEELLRTTILLQEINKKLTLVETDKNKIKTQLEELEYLYSKSTIVDKDTASPATVVEKVVDTGKSRKSLIRETQRKRKTSLVEDLLDKAIQLYRQGKFEDAIAKWQEVLALDPGKLEAKFNIEIARDRIKEKEIQEELKSSLIQRK
;
A
#
# COMPACT_ATOMS: atom_id res chain seq x y z
N MET A 1 -22.53 80.97 4.22
CA MET A 1 -21.25 80.37 3.78
C MET A 1 -20.10 81.20 4.32
N ALA A 2 -19.51 80.80 5.44
CA ALA A 2 -18.50 81.57 6.16
C ALA A 2 -17.10 81.29 5.58
N LYS A 3 -16.38 82.36 5.22
CA LYS A 3 -14.97 82.34 4.82
C LYS A 3 -14.11 82.10 6.07
N ILE A 4 -13.30 81.04 6.07
CA ILE A 4 -12.26 80.82 7.09
C ILE A 4 -10.92 80.98 6.39
N LEU A 5 -10.21 82.08 6.70
CA LEU A 5 -8.82 82.31 6.29
C LEU A 5 -7.88 81.37 7.07
N PRO A 6 -6.85 80.79 6.43
CA PRO A 6 -5.88 79.93 7.12
C PRO A 6 -4.85 80.76 7.90
N LYS A 7 -4.92 80.63 9.23
CA LYS A 7 -4.10 81.30 10.27
C LYS A 7 -2.59 80.98 10.26
N TYR A 8 -2.07 80.33 9.23
CA TYR A 8 -0.72 79.74 9.21
C TYR A 8 0.20 80.24 8.09
N TRP A 9 -0.23 81.20 7.28
CA TRP A 9 0.61 81.77 6.20
C TRP A 9 1.88 82.47 6.74
N HIS A 10 1.77 83.15 7.89
CA HIS A 10 2.90 83.89 8.47
C HIS A 10 4.02 82.98 9.00
N ILE A 11 3.71 81.72 9.35
CA ILE A 11 4.71 80.75 9.84
C ILE A 11 5.60 80.26 8.69
N TYR A 12 5.08 80.20 7.46
CA TYR A 12 5.89 79.81 6.30
C TYR A 12 6.85 80.92 5.85
N ILE A 13 6.49 82.20 6.03
CA ILE A 13 7.35 83.34 5.65
C ILE A 13 8.53 83.48 6.64
N THR A 14 8.34 83.23 7.93
CA THR A 14 9.41 83.34 8.93
C THR A 14 10.48 82.24 8.81
N VAL A 15 10.10 81.05 8.32
CA VAL A 15 11.03 79.95 8.04
C VAL A 15 11.87 80.22 6.77
N ILE A 16 11.35 80.96 5.79
CA ILE A 16 12.08 81.29 4.56
C ILE A 16 13.03 82.48 4.76
N ILE A 17 12.69 83.46 5.60
CA ILE A 17 13.57 84.61 5.91
C ILE A 17 14.78 84.19 6.78
N SER A 18 14.65 83.12 7.57
CA SER A 18 15.75 82.59 8.39
C SER A 18 16.76 81.73 7.61
N LEU A 19 16.43 81.27 6.39
CA LEU A 19 17.40 80.63 5.49
C LEU A 19 18.17 81.62 4.58
N GLY A 20 17.82 82.92 4.58
CA GLY A 20 18.41 83.93 3.70
C GLY A 20 19.50 84.82 4.30
N LEU A 21 19.88 84.64 5.58
CA LEU A 21 20.80 85.55 6.29
C LEU A 21 22.14 84.91 6.74
N LEU A 22 22.54 83.79 6.13
CA LEU A 22 23.87 83.21 6.31
C LEU A 22 24.85 83.59 5.19
N ASN A 23 24.76 84.83 4.68
CA ASN A 23 25.76 85.37 3.76
C ASN A 23 25.93 86.89 3.91
N ALA A 24 26.51 87.32 5.03
CA ALA A 24 27.21 88.61 5.15
C ALA A 24 28.09 88.58 6.41
N GLY A 25 29.38 88.86 6.24
CA GLY A 25 30.37 88.86 7.32
C GLY A 25 30.41 90.15 8.15
N CYS A 26 31.25 90.08 9.20
CA CYS A 26 31.68 91.11 10.16
C CYS A 26 30.63 91.47 11.23
N SER A 27 30.94 91.54 12.53
CA SER A 27 32.15 92.06 13.18
C SER A 27 32.36 91.48 14.59
N GLN A 28 33.60 91.50 15.04
CA GLN A 28 34.08 91.10 16.37
C GLN A 28 33.21 91.65 17.53
N PHE A 29 32.71 90.75 18.37
CA PHE A 29 32.29 91.07 19.74
C PHE A 29 32.97 90.08 20.69
N ASN A 30 33.93 90.58 21.46
CA ASN A 30 34.64 89.85 22.50
C ASN A 30 33.69 89.61 23.69
N PHE A 31 32.95 88.49 23.67
CA PHE A 31 32.32 87.98 24.88
C PHE A 31 33.33 87.07 25.61
N LYS A 32 33.84 87.59 26.73
CA LYS A 32 34.74 86.86 27.64
C LYS A 32 34.16 85.47 27.94
N ARG A 33 35.01 84.49 27.67
CA ARG A 33 34.88 83.05 27.89
C ARG A 33 34.44 82.72 29.32
N PHE A 34 33.14 82.46 29.53
CA PHE A 34 32.65 81.67 30.65
C PHE A 34 32.38 80.25 30.16
N THR A 35 33.45 79.46 30.02
CA THR A 35 33.37 78.08 29.53
C THR A 35 34.11 77.16 30.50
N PHE A 36 33.48 76.81 31.61
CA PHE A 36 33.87 75.62 32.37
C PHE A 36 32.59 75.07 33.03
N GLY A 37 32.06 73.95 32.52
CA GLY A 37 30.89 73.26 33.07
C GLY A 37 29.74 72.93 32.09
N LYS A 38 29.58 73.66 30.97
CA LYS A 38 28.57 73.32 29.93
C LYS A 38 29.09 72.33 28.90
N LYS A 39 30.37 72.42 28.52
CA LYS A 39 30.99 71.61 27.44
C LYS A 39 31.11 70.13 27.81
N ASP A 40 31.42 69.83 29.07
CA ASP A 40 31.52 68.43 29.53
C ASP A 40 30.14 67.77 29.61
N LYS A 41 29.13 68.50 30.12
CA LYS A 41 27.75 68.00 30.14
C LYS A 41 27.18 67.78 28.75
N THR A 42 27.46 68.67 27.79
CA THR A 42 27.03 68.47 26.39
C THR A 42 27.68 67.25 25.77
N ASN A 43 28.98 67.02 25.99
CA ASN A 43 29.67 65.84 25.47
C ASN A 43 29.14 64.53 26.10
N THR A 44 28.87 64.52 27.41
CA THR A 44 28.26 63.35 28.07
C THR A 44 26.81 63.09 27.65
N LEU A 45 26.08 64.11 27.22
CA LEU A 45 24.72 63.97 26.71
C LEU A 45 24.74 63.39 25.30
N GLU A 46 25.65 63.86 24.45
CA GLU A 46 25.87 63.34 23.10
C GLU A 46 26.24 61.85 23.11
N GLU A 47 27.16 61.44 23.98
CA GLU A 47 27.53 60.01 24.16
C GLU A 47 26.33 59.14 24.58
N LYS A 48 25.47 59.64 25.48
CA LYS A 48 24.24 58.93 25.88
C LYS A 48 23.22 58.86 24.75
N VAL A 49 23.11 59.90 23.93
CA VAL A 49 22.23 59.93 22.75
C VAL A 49 22.71 58.91 21.73
N ASP A 50 24.01 58.83 21.46
CA ASP A 50 24.59 57.85 20.54
C ASP A 50 24.39 56.42 21.04
N ALA A 51 24.61 56.18 22.33
CA ALA A 51 24.36 54.88 22.96
C ALA A 51 22.88 54.46 22.86
N LEU A 52 21.95 55.40 23.05
CA LEU A 52 20.52 55.16 22.86
C LEU A 52 20.17 54.91 21.39
N SER A 53 20.76 55.65 20.45
CA SER A 53 20.56 55.46 19.01
C SER A 53 20.99 54.06 18.57
N ASN A 54 22.16 53.60 19.02
CA ASN A 54 22.66 52.25 18.76
C ASN A 54 21.73 51.18 19.33
N ARG A 55 21.21 51.38 20.55
CA ARG A 55 20.22 50.46 21.16
C ARG A 55 18.90 50.42 20.40
N ILE A 56 18.42 51.55 19.90
CA ILE A 56 17.21 51.61 19.08
C ILE A 56 17.42 50.85 17.77
N ALA A 57 18.57 51.03 17.12
CA ALA A 57 18.92 50.30 15.90
C ALA A 57 19.00 48.78 16.15
N SER A 58 19.62 48.34 17.25
CA SER A 58 19.66 46.91 17.61
C SER A 58 18.26 46.37 17.90
N LEU A 59 17.42 47.11 18.63
CA LEU A 59 16.04 46.70 18.92
C LEU A 59 15.19 46.61 17.65
N ALA A 60 15.36 47.53 16.70
CA ALA A 60 14.67 47.48 15.41
C ALA A 60 15.04 46.21 14.62
N THR A 61 16.32 45.85 14.62
CA THR A 61 16.81 44.61 13.98
C THR A 61 16.22 43.38 14.64
N ILE A 62 16.27 43.29 15.98
CA ILE A 62 15.70 42.17 16.73
C ILE A 62 14.18 42.05 16.49
N ASN A 63 13.45 43.17 16.46
CA ASN A 63 12.01 43.16 16.19
C ASN A 63 11.69 42.67 14.77
N TYR A 64 12.52 43.01 13.79
CA TYR A 64 12.37 42.50 12.43
C TYR A 64 12.56 40.98 12.39
N ASP A 65 13.63 40.47 13.01
CA ASP A 65 13.93 39.04 13.06
C ASP A 65 12.84 38.26 13.81
N LEU A 66 12.36 38.78 14.95
CA LEU A 66 11.24 38.18 15.69
C LEU A 66 9.97 38.08 14.83
N LYS A 67 9.65 39.13 14.06
CA LYS A 67 8.49 39.12 13.16
C LYS A 67 8.64 38.07 12.06
N LYS A 68 9.85 37.90 11.51
CA LYS A 68 10.16 36.86 10.54
C LYS A 68 9.98 35.47 11.14
N SER A 69 10.62 35.17 12.27
CA SER A 69 10.51 33.89 12.96
C SER A 69 9.07 33.55 13.37
N LEU A 70 8.27 34.56 13.76
CA LEU A 70 6.84 34.37 14.06
C LEU A 70 6.05 33.93 12.83
N ASN A 71 6.37 34.46 11.65
CA ASN A 71 5.70 34.06 10.41
C ASN A 71 6.11 32.64 10.00
N GLU A 72 7.39 32.28 10.13
CA GLU A 72 7.87 30.92 9.88
C GLU A 72 7.18 29.92 10.81
N LEU A 73 7.08 30.23 12.11
CA LEU A 73 6.39 29.38 13.08
C LEU A 73 4.90 29.21 12.75
N LYS A 74 4.23 30.25 12.26
CA LYS A 74 2.82 30.15 11.81
C LYS A 74 2.69 29.21 10.62
N GLN A 75 3.59 29.32 9.63
CA GLN A 75 3.57 28.43 8.46
C GLN A 75 3.82 26.98 8.87
N GLU A 76 4.75 26.76 9.79
CA GLU A 76 5.09 25.44 10.30
C GLU A 76 3.91 24.82 11.07
N LYS A 77 3.21 25.61 11.89
CA LYS A 77 1.97 25.17 12.55
C LYS A 77 0.91 24.71 11.55
N GLU A 78 0.69 25.46 10.48
CA GLU A 78 -0.28 25.11 9.44
C GLU A 78 0.15 23.84 8.69
N ARG A 79 1.46 23.67 8.42
CA ARG A 79 2.00 22.45 7.83
C ARG A 79 1.74 21.24 8.74
N LEU A 80 2.09 21.35 10.01
CA LEU A 80 1.91 20.26 10.97
C LEU A 80 0.44 19.88 11.14
N ASN A 81 -0.47 20.85 11.13
CA ASN A 81 -1.90 20.58 11.20
C ASN A 81 -2.41 19.79 9.98
N LYS A 82 -1.91 20.10 8.77
CA LYS A 82 -2.24 19.32 7.56
C LYS A 82 -1.71 17.89 7.65
N GLU A 83 -0.46 17.72 8.10
CA GLU A 83 0.14 16.40 8.29
C GLU A 83 -0.62 15.57 9.32
N TYR A 84 -1.02 16.18 10.43
CA TYR A 84 -1.83 15.53 11.46
C TYR A 84 -3.16 15.00 10.91
N VAL A 85 -3.87 15.82 10.12
CA VAL A 85 -5.13 15.39 9.49
C VAL A 85 -4.91 14.23 8.52
N GLN A 86 -3.83 14.27 7.73
CA GLN A 86 -3.50 13.16 6.83
C GLN A 86 -3.17 11.87 7.59
N LEU A 87 -2.40 11.96 8.67
CA LEU A 87 -2.09 10.83 9.56
C LEU A 87 -3.36 10.24 10.16
N LYS A 88 -4.26 11.07 10.65
CA LYS A 88 -5.55 10.63 11.21
C LYS A 88 -6.40 9.89 10.18
N ASN A 89 -6.46 10.37 8.94
CA ASN A 89 -7.20 9.70 7.87
C ASN A 89 -6.57 8.36 7.49
N LYS A 90 -5.23 8.30 7.42
CA LYS A 90 -4.50 7.04 7.18
C LYS A 90 -4.74 6.04 8.30
N GLN A 91 -4.73 6.49 9.56
CA GLN A 91 -5.05 5.65 10.70
C GLN A 91 -6.46 5.05 10.59
N PHE A 92 -7.46 5.87 10.26
CA PHE A 92 -8.82 5.38 10.06
C PHE A 92 -8.90 4.32 8.95
N ALA A 93 -8.21 4.52 7.82
CA ALA A 93 -8.18 3.55 6.72
C ALA A 93 -7.48 2.23 7.11
N ILE A 94 -6.45 2.30 7.95
CA ILE A 94 -5.77 1.11 8.48
C ILE A 94 -6.72 0.35 9.42
N GLU A 95 -7.41 1.04 10.33
CA GLU A 95 -8.36 0.43 11.26
C GLU A 95 -9.52 -0.26 10.53
N THR A 96 -10.07 0.34 9.47
CA THR A 96 -11.12 -0.28 8.67
C THR A 96 -10.63 -1.52 7.93
N THR A 97 -9.43 -1.46 7.35
CA THR A 97 -8.80 -2.59 6.65
C THR A 97 -8.54 -3.75 7.61
N GLN A 98 -8.02 -3.47 8.80
CA GLN A 98 -7.74 -4.48 9.82
C GLN A 98 -9.03 -5.16 10.31
N LYS A 99 -10.11 -4.41 10.47
CA LYS A 99 -11.42 -4.97 10.82
C LYS A 99 -11.96 -5.93 9.75
N LEU A 100 -11.80 -5.56 8.47
CA LEU A 100 -12.19 -6.42 7.35
C LEU A 100 -11.36 -7.70 7.33
N GLN A 101 -10.03 -7.59 7.42
CA GLN A 101 -9.12 -8.74 7.46
C GLN A 101 -9.42 -9.69 8.62
N ASN A 102 -9.74 -9.18 9.82
CA ASN A 102 -10.12 -10.02 10.94
C ASN A 102 -11.42 -10.79 10.68
N THR A 103 -12.36 -10.18 9.96
CA THR A 103 -13.63 -10.82 9.59
C THR A 103 -13.38 -11.94 8.57
N GLU A 104 -12.57 -11.66 7.54
CA GLU A 104 -12.16 -12.66 6.55
C GLU A 104 -11.38 -13.82 7.19
N HIS A 105 -10.45 -13.51 8.10
CA HIS A 105 -9.68 -14.52 8.82
C HIS A 105 -10.57 -15.46 9.62
N ASN A 106 -11.54 -14.92 10.36
CA ASN A 106 -12.51 -15.71 11.11
C ASN A 106 -13.35 -16.61 10.19
N SER A 107 -13.83 -16.07 9.06
CA SER A 107 -14.58 -16.83 8.06
C SER A 107 -13.75 -18.00 7.50
N LEU A 108 -12.50 -17.74 7.14
CA LEU A 108 -11.58 -18.77 6.63
C LEU A 108 -11.28 -19.82 7.69
N GLN A 109 -11.14 -19.43 8.96
CA GLN A 109 -10.93 -20.35 10.06
C GLN A 109 -12.14 -21.27 10.27
N GLU A 110 -13.36 -20.74 10.15
CA GLU A 110 -14.58 -21.54 10.19
C GLU A 110 -14.66 -22.54 9.03
N GLU A 111 -14.35 -22.10 7.79
CA GLU A 111 -14.33 -22.99 6.63
C GLU A 111 -13.25 -24.08 6.76
N LEU A 112 -12.08 -23.74 7.30
CA LEU A 112 -11.00 -24.69 7.57
C LEU A 112 -11.44 -25.76 8.59
N LEU A 113 -12.16 -25.37 9.64
CA LEU A 113 -12.72 -26.30 10.62
C LEU A 113 -13.75 -27.23 9.98
N ARG A 114 -14.67 -26.69 9.17
CA ARG A 114 -15.68 -27.50 8.45
C ARG A 114 -15.03 -28.52 7.52
N THR A 115 -14.06 -28.09 6.72
CA THR A 115 -13.34 -28.97 5.78
C THR A 115 -12.53 -30.04 6.50
N THR A 116 -11.92 -29.70 7.64
CA THR A 116 -11.20 -30.68 8.49
C THR A 116 -12.14 -31.76 9.02
N ILE A 117 -13.33 -31.38 9.51
CA ILE A 117 -14.34 -32.33 9.99
C ILE A 117 -14.81 -33.26 8.86
N LEU A 118 -15.11 -32.70 7.68
CA LEU A 118 -15.53 -33.50 6.52
C LEU A 118 -14.43 -34.48 6.09
N LEU A 119 -13.17 -34.07 6.10
CA LEU A 119 -12.04 -34.95 5.77
C LEU A 119 -11.93 -36.11 6.76
N GLN A 120 -12.11 -35.85 8.06
CA GLN A 120 -12.15 -36.91 9.07
C GLN A 120 -13.29 -37.89 8.82
N GLU A 121 -14.47 -37.42 8.44
CA GLU A 121 -15.62 -38.27 8.12
C GLU A 121 -15.35 -39.13 6.87
N ILE A 122 -14.78 -38.53 5.83
CA ILE A 122 -14.39 -39.26 4.61
C ILE A 122 -13.36 -40.35 4.95
N ASN A 123 -12.37 -40.05 5.80
CA ASN A 123 -11.38 -41.03 6.21
C ASN A 123 -12.01 -42.20 6.97
N LYS A 124 -12.98 -41.94 7.87
CA LYS A 124 -13.74 -43.01 8.55
C LYS A 124 -14.52 -43.88 7.56
N LYS A 125 -15.17 -43.28 6.57
CA LYS A 125 -15.89 -44.01 5.52
C LYS A 125 -14.93 -44.84 4.67
N LEU A 126 -13.74 -44.30 4.37
CA LEU A 126 -12.71 -45.00 3.61
C LEU A 126 -12.22 -46.24 4.35
N THR A 127 -12.01 -46.18 5.66
CA THR A 127 -11.62 -47.35 6.45
C THR A 127 -12.68 -48.45 6.47
N LEU A 128 -13.96 -48.07 6.48
CA LEU A 128 -15.07 -49.02 6.42
C LEU A 128 -15.10 -49.74 5.07
N VAL A 129 -15.01 -48.98 3.98
CA VAL A 129 -14.98 -49.54 2.61
C VAL A 129 -13.77 -50.46 2.42
N GLU A 130 -12.60 -50.13 2.97
CA GLU A 130 -11.42 -51.00 2.88
C GLU A 130 -11.61 -52.30 3.66
N THR A 131 -12.31 -52.24 4.80
CA THR A 131 -12.67 -53.43 5.59
C THR A 131 -13.64 -54.33 4.81
N ASP A 132 -14.69 -53.75 4.23
CA ASP A 132 -15.67 -54.48 3.43
C ASP A 132 -15.03 -55.12 2.19
N LYS A 133 -14.14 -54.38 1.51
CA LYS A 133 -13.35 -54.90 0.39
C LYS A 133 -12.53 -56.11 0.78
N ASN A 134 -11.85 -56.07 1.93
CA ASN A 134 -11.04 -57.21 2.40
C ASN A 134 -11.91 -58.42 2.74
N LYS A 135 -13.09 -58.21 3.36
CA LYS A 135 -14.05 -59.28 3.63
C LYS A 135 -14.53 -59.95 2.33
N ILE A 136 -14.92 -59.14 1.34
CA ILE A 136 -15.35 -59.65 0.02
C ILE A 136 -14.21 -60.40 -0.67
N LYS A 137 -12.97 -59.90 -0.55
CA LYS A 137 -11.79 -60.59 -1.09
C LYS A 137 -11.62 -61.98 -0.48
N THR A 138 -11.70 -62.10 0.84
CA THR A 138 -11.62 -63.41 1.52
C THR A 138 -12.75 -64.35 1.09
N GLN A 139 -13.99 -63.85 1.00
CA GLN A 139 -15.12 -64.65 0.53
C GLN A 139 -14.94 -65.14 -0.91
N LEU A 140 -14.34 -64.32 -1.77
CA LEU A 140 -14.04 -64.69 -3.15
C LEU A 140 -12.97 -65.79 -3.22
N GLU A 141 -11.90 -65.68 -2.44
CA GLU A 141 -10.84 -66.69 -2.34
C GLU A 141 -11.40 -68.05 -1.86
N GLU A 142 -12.31 -68.05 -0.90
CA GLU A 142 -13.01 -69.26 -0.42
C GLU A 142 -13.87 -69.90 -1.53
N LEU A 143 -14.64 -69.10 -2.27
CA LEU A 143 -15.48 -69.59 -3.37
C LEU A 143 -14.64 -70.16 -4.51
N GLU A 144 -13.54 -69.51 -4.87
CA GLU A 144 -12.60 -69.99 -5.89
C GLU A 144 -11.98 -71.35 -5.48
N TYR A 145 -11.61 -71.49 -4.21
CA TYR A 145 -11.12 -72.77 -3.67
C TYR A 145 -12.18 -73.88 -3.74
N LEU A 146 -13.43 -73.59 -3.35
CA LEU A 146 -14.53 -74.55 -3.44
C LEU A 146 -14.82 -74.99 -4.87
N TYR A 147 -14.79 -74.05 -5.83
CA TYR A 147 -14.98 -74.33 -7.24
C TYR A 147 -13.84 -75.18 -7.82
N SER A 148 -12.59 -74.88 -7.45
CA SER A 148 -11.43 -75.71 -7.84
C SER A 148 -11.51 -77.12 -7.25
N LYS A 149 -12.14 -77.29 -6.08
CA LYS A 149 -12.31 -78.59 -5.43
C LYS A 149 -13.43 -79.42 -6.07
N SER A 150 -14.53 -78.80 -6.52
CA SER A 150 -15.64 -79.53 -7.18
C SER A 150 -15.27 -80.00 -8.60
N THR A 151 -14.46 -79.24 -9.34
CA THR A 151 -13.97 -79.63 -10.68
C THR A 151 -12.97 -80.80 -10.68
N ILE A 152 -12.46 -81.22 -9.52
CA ILE A 152 -11.57 -82.39 -9.37
C ILE A 152 -12.37 -83.68 -9.12
N VAL A 153 -13.66 -83.62 -8.79
CA VAL A 153 -14.48 -84.80 -8.43
C VAL A 153 -15.12 -85.50 -9.65
N ASP A 154 -15.21 -84.84 -10.81
CA ASP A 154 -15.84 -85.41 -12.02
C ASP A 154 -14.85 -85.66 -13.18
N LYS A 155 -13.68 -86.24 -12.89
CA LYS A 155 -12.70 -86.62 -13.93
C LYS A 155 -12.45 -88.12 -14.01
N ASP A 156 -13.54 -88.87 -14.11
CA ASP A 156 -13.61 -90.16 -14.81
C ASP A 156 -14.81 -90.13 -15.76
N THR A 157 -14.61 -89.63 -16.98
CA THR A 157 -15.19 -90.11 -18.26
C THR A 157 -14.85 -89.15 -19.41
N ALA A 158 -14.00 -89.66 -20.31
CA ALA A 158 -13.95 -89.42 -21.76
C ALA A 158 -13.95 -87.99 -22.38
N SER A 159 -12.82 -87.72 -23.05
CA SER A 159 -12.66 -87.10 -24.39
C SER A 159 -12.58 -85.57 -24.55
N PRO A 160 -11.68 -85.04 -25.42
CA PRO A 160 -11.36 -83.62 -25.53
C PRO A 160 -12.12 -82.92 -26.67
N ALA A 161 -12.76 -81.79 -26.35
CA ALA A 161 -13.17 -80.77 -27.33
C ALA A 161 -12.83 -79.39 -26.73
N THR A 162 -11.66 -78.85 -27.04
CA THR A 162 -11.47 -77.77 -28.03
C THR A 162 -12.18 -76.47 -27.68
N VAL A 163 -11.40 -75.58 -27.06
CA VAL A 163 -11.39 -74.12 -27.22
C VAL A 163 -12.70 -73.37 -26.94
N VAL A 164 -12.87 -72.98 -25.68
CA VAL A 164 -13.46 -71.67 -25.33
C VAL A 164 -12.60 -71.08 -24.22
N GLU A 165 -11.50 -70.42 -24.58
CA GLU A 165 -10.70 -69.65 -23.63
C GLU A 165 -10.70 -68.16 -24.00
N LYS A 166 -10.94 -67.35 -22.96
CA LYS A 166 -10.57 -65.93 -22.76
C LYS A 166 -11.37 -64.85 -23.49
N VAL A 167 -12.49 -64.45 -22.86
CA VAL A 167 -13.00 -63.06 -22.96
C VAL A 167 -13.55 -62.56 -21.62
N VAL A 168 -12.81 -62.64 -20.51
CA VAL A 168 -13.23 -61.95 -19.27
C VAL A 168 -12.01 -61.56 -18.41
N ASP A 169 -11.25 -60.55 -18.83
CA ASP A 169 -10.35 -59.79 -17.93
C ASP A 169 -9.95 -58.40 -18.49
N THR A 170 -10.10 -58.19 -19.80
CA THR A 170 -9.68 -56.94 -20.47
C THR A 170 -10.48 -55.69 -20.08
N GLY A 171 -11.65 -55.83 -19.47
CA GLY A 171 -12.55 -54.70 -19.15
C GLY A 171 -12.10 -53.82 -17.97
N LYS A 172 -11.51 -54.45 -16.93
CA LYS A 172 -11.02 -53.74 -15.72
C LYS A 172 -9.69 -53.05 -15.99
N SER A 173 -8.82 -53.71 -16.76
CA SER A 173 -7.52 -53.19 -17.21
C SER A 173 -7.66 -52.05 -18.25
N ARG A 174 -8.66 -52.10 -19.14
CA ARG A 174 -8.94 -51.01 -20.09
C ARG A 174 -9.50 -49.75 -19.41
N LYS A 175 -10.42 -49.89 -18.44
CA LYS A 175 -10.96 -48.76 -17.68
C LYS A 175 -9.89 -48.07 -16.81
N SER A 176 -8.96 -48.84 -16.22
CA SER A 176 -7.87 -48.25 -15.44
C SER A 176 -6.87 -47.51 -16.33
N LEU A 177 -6.50 -48.07 -17.49
CA LEU A 177 -5.62 -47.40 -18.47
C LEU A 177 -6.22 -46.09 -18.99
N ILE A 178 -7.52 -46.09 -19.33
CA ILE A 178 -8.20 -44.87 -19.81
C ILE A 178 -8.17 -43.79 -18.72
N ARG A 179 -8.44 -44.16 -17.46
CA ARG A 179 -8.44 -43.22 -16.33
C ARG A 179 -7.04 -42.67 -16.03
N GLU A 180 -6.01 -43.51 -16.12
CA GLU A 180 -4.62 -43.10 -15.95
C GLU A 180 -4.16 -42.17 -17.08
N THR A 181 -4.52 -42.50 -18.32
CA THR A 181 -4.23 -41.66 -19.50
C THR A 181 -4.91 -40.30 -19.40
N GLN A 182 -6.18 -40.28 -18.96
CA GLN A 182 -6.93 -39.04 -18.73
C GLN A 182 -6.33 -38.20 -17.59
N ARG A 183 -5.87 -38.84 -16.50
CA ARG A 183 -5.18 -38.14 -15.42
C ARG A 183 -3.86 -37.52 -15.89
N LYS A 184 -3.02 -38.28 -16.60
CA LYS A 184 -1.74 -37.78 -17.15
C LYS A 184 -1.96 -36.60 -18.10
N ARG A 185 -2.96 -36.67 -18.98
CA ARG A 185 -3.33 -35.54 -19.87
C ARG A 185 -3.80 -34.33 -19.10
N LYS A 186 -4.61 -34.53 -18.05
CA LYS A 186 -5.09 -33.42 -17.20
C LYS A 186 -3.93 -32.76 -16.44
N THR A 187 -3.00 -33.55 -15.91
CA THR A 187 -1.80 -33.04 -15.21
C THR A 187 -0.90 -32.25 -16.16
N SER A 188 -0.59 -32.81 -17.34
CA SER A 188 0.22 -32.13 -18.37
C SER A 188 -0.44 -30.83 -18.85
N LEU A 189 -1.76 -30.81 -19.02
CA LEU A 189 -2.47 -29.59 -19.41
C LEU A 189 -2.40 -28.50 -18.31
N VAL A 190 -2.48 -28.89 -17.04
CA VAL A 190 -2.32 -27.95 -15.92
C VAL A 190 -0.92 -27.33 -15.88
N GLU A 191 0.12 -28.15 -16.13
CA GLU A 191 1.50 -27.68 -16.21
C GLU A 191 1.71 -26.71 -17.39
N ASP A 192 1.22 -27.05 -18.58
CA ASP A 192 1.30 -26.18 -19.76
C ASP A 192 0.60 -24.82 -19.56
N LEU A 193 -0.53 -24.82 -18.86
CA LEU A 193 -1.27 -23.60 -18.56
C LEU A 193 -0.54 -22.74 -17.53
N LEU A 194 0.10 -23.35 -16.54
CA LEU A 194 0.93 -22.64 -15.57
C LEU A 194 2.13 -21.97 -16.23
N ASP A 195 2.85 -22.68 -17.08
CA ASP A 195 4.02 -22.14 -17.78
C ASP A 195 3.64 -20.96 -18.68
N LYS A 196 2.53 -21.08 -19.41
CA LYS A 196 1.98 -19.97 -20.22
C LYS A 196 1.60 -18.77 -19.37
N ALA A 197 0.92 -18.98 -18.24
CA ALA A 197 0.54 -17.91 -17.33
C ALA A 197 1.76 -17.18 -16.76
N ILE A 198 2.80 -17.91 -16.36
CA ILE A 198 4.07 -17.36 -15.89
C ILE A 198 4.74 -16.55 -17.00
N GLN A 199 4.74 -17.04 -18.23
CA GLN A 199 5.32 -16.33 -19.37
C GLN A 199 4.59 -15.00 -19.65
N LEU A 200 3.26 -15.00 -19.62
CA LEU A 200 2.44 -13.80 -19.78
C LEU A 200 2.68 -12.79 -18.65
N TYR A 201 2.78 -13.27 -17.41
CA TYR A 201 3.09 -12.44 -16.25
C TYR A 201 4.47 -11.76 -16.40
N ARG A 202 5.49 -12.51 -16.85
CA ARG A 202 6.83 -11.97 -17.12
C ARG A 202 6.85 -10.94 -18.25
N GLN A 203 5.91 -11.01 -19.18
CA GLN A 203 5.72 -10.01 -20.24
C GLN A 203 4.94 -8.77 -19.76
N GLY A 204 4.49 -8.74 -18.49
CA GLY A 204 3.66 -7.66 -17.95
C GLY A 204 2.20 -7.69 -18.41
N LYS A 205 1.76 -8.81 -19.02
CA LYS A 205 0.37 -9.04 -19.44
C LYS A 205 -0.40 -9.72 -18.30
N PHE A 206 -0.70 -8.95 -17.27
CA PHE A 206 -1.20 -9.46 -15.99
C PHE A 206 -2.63 -10.05 -16.12
N GLU A 207 -3.47 -9.42 -16.92
CA GLU A 207 -4.85 -9.84 -17.19
C GLU A 207 -4.89 -11.19 -17.92
N ASP A 208 -4.05 -11.34 -18.95
CA ASP A 208 -3.92 -12.60 -19.70
C ASP A 208 -3.35 -13.72 -18.82
N ALA A 209 -2.39 -13.40 -17.95
CA ALA A 209 -1.84 -14.35 -16.98
C ALA A 209 -2.91 -14.84 -16.00
N ILE A 210 -3.74 -13.92 -15.49
CA ILE A 210 -4.87 -14.25 -14.61
C ILE A 210 -5.85 -15.18 -15.31
N ALA A 211 -6.20 -14.91 -16.57
CA ALA A 211 -7.10 -15.78 -17.34
C ALA A 211 -6.54 -17.22 -17.43
N LYS A 212 -5.23 -17.37 -17.67
CA LYS A 212 -4.59 -18.70 -17.72
C LYS A 212 -4.54 -19.40 -16.37
N TRP A 213 -4.30 -18.68 -15.27
CA TRP A 213 -4.41 -19.27 -13.93
C TRP A 213 -5.86 -19.63 -13.56
N GLN A 214 -6.86 -18.91 -14.06
CA GLN A 214 -8.27 -19.29 -13.88
C GLN A 214 -8.60 -20.58 -14.64
N GLU A 215 -8.06 -20.79 -15.84
CA GLU A 215 -8.16 -22.06 -16.56
C GLU A 215 -7.53 -23.22 -15.76
N VAL A 216 -6.38 -22.98 -15.11
CA VAL A 216 -5.76 -23.95 -14.18
C VAL A 216 -6.72 -24.29 -13.04
N LEU A 217 -7.36 -23.29 -12.42
CA LEU A 217 -8.29 -23.50 -11.31
C LEU A 217 -9.60 -24.17 -11.72
N ALA A 218 -10.03 -24.02 -12.97
CA ALA A 218 -11.16 -24.77 -13.51
C ALA A 218 -10.84 -26.27 -13.65
N LEU A 219 -9.58 -26.61 -13.94
CA LEU A 219 -9.12 -28.00 -14.02
C LEU A 219 -8.78 -28.57 -12.63
N ASP A 220 -8.08 -27.81 -11.80
CA ASP A 220 -7.68 -28.17 -10.44
C ASP A 220 -7.97 -27.01 -9.47
N PRO A 221 -9.16 -27.00 -8.84
CA PRO A 221 -9.55 -25.97 -7.88
C PRO A 221 -8.64 -25.90 -6.64
N GLY A 222 -7.84 -26.94 -6.39
CA GLY A 222 -6.89 -27.05 -5.29
C GLY A 222 -5.50 -26.48 -5.60
N LYS A 223 -5.23 -26.05 -6.84
CA LYS A 223 -3.89 -25.59 -7.24
C LYS A 223 -3.55 -24.23 -6.63
N LEU A 224 -2.91 -24.26 -5.45
CA LEU A 224 -2.57 -23.07 -4.67
C LEU A 224 -1.69 -22.07 -5.43
N GLU A 225 -0.77 -22.56 -6.25
CA GLU A 225 0.12 -21.74 -7.09
C GLU A 225 -0.67 -20.79 -8.00
N ALA A 226 -1.74 -21.27 -8.64
CA ALA A 226 -2.58 -20.44 -9.49
C ALA A 226 -3.37 -19.38 -8.69
N LYS A 227 -3.90 -19.73 -7.50
CA LYS A 227 -4.58 -18.76 -6.62
C LYS A 227 -3.65 -17.65 -6.17
N PHE A 228 -2.47 -18.03 -5.67
CA PHE A 228 -1.47 -17.09 -5.17
C PHE A 228 -0.99 -16.13 -6.26
N ASN A 229 -0.71 -16.66 -7.45
CA ASN A 229 -0.22 -15.85 -8.55
C ASN A 229 -1.29 -14.89 -9.12
N ILE A 230 -2.58 -15.26 -9.08
CA ILE A 230 -3.69 -14.36 -9.43
C ILE A 230 -3.71 -13.13 -8.52
N GLU A 231 -3.56 -13.30 -7.21
CA GLU A 231 -3.54 -12.17 -6.27
C GLU A 231 -2.35 -11.24 -6.53
N ILE A 232 -1.16 -11.80 -6.74
CA ILE A 232 0.02 -11.00 -7.11
C ILE A 232 -0.22 -10.21 -8.39
N ALA A 233 -0.81 -10.82 -9.43
CA ALA A 233 -1.09 -10.12 -10.67
C ALA A 233 -2.16 -9.02 -10.51
N ARG A 234 -3.17 -9.23 -9.66
CA ARG A 234 -4.16 -8.18 -9.32
C ARG A 234 -3.51 -6.98 -8.65
N ASP A 235 -2.57 -7.21 -7.72
CA ASP A 235 -1.83 -6.12 -7.08
C ASP A 235 -0.96 -5.35 -8.08
N ARG A 236 -0.35 -6.05 -9.05
CA ARG A 236 0.43 -5.41 -10.13
C ARG A 236 -0.43 -4.53 -11.04
N ILE A 237 -1.67 -4.94 -11.33
CA ILE A 237 -2.61 -4.14 -12.11
C ILE A 237 -2.96 -2.85 -11.36
N LYS A 238 -3.34 -2.96 -10.08
CA LYS A 238 -3.66 -1.79 -9.24
C LYS A 238 -2.50 -0.80 -9.14
N GLU A 239 -1.27 -1.31 -8.93
CA GLU A 239 -0.08 -0.47 -8.89
C GLU A 239 0.10 0.28 -10.22
N LYS A 240 -0.08 -0.39 -11.36
CA LYS A 240 0.04 0.24 -12.68
C LYS A 240 -1.03 1.32 -12.90
N GLU A 241 -2.26 1.08 -12.47
CA GLU A 241 -3.36 2.06 -12.54
C GLU A 241 -3.05 3.31 -11.72
N ILE A 242 -2.58 3.14 -10.47
CA ILE A 242 -2.18 4.26 -9.59
C ILE A 242 -1.05 5.08 -10.23
N GLN A 243 -0.06 4.42 -10.82
CA GLN A 243 1.06 5.10 -11.48
C GLN A 243 0.61 5.91 -12.70
N GLU A 244 -0.31 5.39 -13.51
CA GLU A 244 -0.85 6.12 -14.66
C GLU A 244 -1.75 7.29 -14.23
N GLU A 245 -2.57 7.12 -13.20
CA GLU A 245 -3.36 8.21 -12.61
C GLU A 245 -2.44 9.32 -12.06
N LEU A 246 -1.38 8.95 -11.33
CA LEU A 246 -0.41 9.91 -10.82
C LEU A 246 0.28 10.69 -11.95
N LYS A 247 0.75 10.01 -13.02
CA LYS A 247 1.36 10.66 -14.18
C LYS A 247 0.39 11.61 -14.88
N SER A 248 -0.85 11.18 -15.12
CA SER A 248 -1.86 12.03 -15.76
C SER A 248 -2.17 13.28 -14.93
N SER A 249 -2.25 13.16 -13.60
CA SER A 249 -2.46 14.30 -12.70
C SER A 249 -1.28 15.29 -12.69
N LEU A 250 -0.05 14.81 -12.85
CA LEU A 250 1.15 15.64 -12.93
C LEU A 250 1.25 16.41 -14.26
N ILE A 251 0.76 15.82 -15.35
CA ILE A 251 0.70 16.47 -16.66
C ILE A 251 -0.34 17.58 -16.67
N GLN A 252 -1.48 17.40 -15.99
CA GLN A 252 -2.55 18.42 -15.93
C GLN A 252 -2.22 19.63 -15.03
N ARG A 253 -1.23 19.51 -14.12
CA ARG A 253 -0.80 20.61 -13.23
C ARG A 253 0.31 21.49 -13.80
N LYS A 254 0.86 21.16 -14.97
CA LYS A 254 1.84 21.97 -15.71
C LYS A 254 1.15 22.76 -16.81
#